data_AF-A0A060LMY5-F1
#
_entry.id   AF-A0A060LMY5-F1
#
_cell.length_a   1.000
_cell.length_b   1.000
_cell.length_c   1.000
_cell.angle_alpha   90.00
_cell.angle_beta   90.00
_cell.angle_gamma   90.00
#
_symmetry.space_group_name_H-M   'P 1'
#
loop_
_entity.id
_entity.type
_entity.pdbx_description
1 polymer ?
#
loop_
_entity_poly.entity_id
_entity_poly.type
_entity_poly.pdbx_seq_one_letter_code
_entity_poly.pdbx_strand_id
1 'polypeptide(L)' 'MKTDGLEYAMKMTNELAYSIDKKHWDVSLLEELGSLRKLFIHMIRVRNVYCEGLKYGNISFPGSLPSTKLMYN' A
#
# COMPACT_ATOMS: atom_id res chain seq x y z
N MET A 1 -7.67 19.93 8.79
CA MET A 1 -8.54 19.09 7.92
C MET A 1 -8.88 17.84 8.72
N LYS A 2 -10.15 17.38 8.72
CA LYS A 2 -10.49 16.11 9.38
C LYS A 2 -9.96 14.94 8.54
N THR A 3 -9.31 13.96 9.17
CA THR A 3 -8.65 12.82 8.49
C THR A 3 -9.34 11.49 8.75
N ASP A 4 -10.43 11.47 9.52
CA ASP A 4 -11.09 10.24 9.99
C ASP A 4 -11.45 9.28 8.85
N GLY A 5 -11.96 9.79 7.72
CA GLY A 5 -12.29 8.97 6.56
C GLY A 5 -11.06 8.34 5.89
N LEU A 6 -9.95 9.07 5.83
CA LEU A 6 -8.67 8.56 5.32
C LEU A 6 -8.12 7.49 6.25
N GLU A 7 -8.11 7.75 7.55
CA GLU A 7 -7.63 6.80 8.56
C GLU A 7 -8.44 5.51 8.55
N TYR A 8 -9.77 5.61 8.46
CA TYR A 8 -10.66 4.47 8.36
C TYR A 8 -10.34 3.60 7.14
N ALA A 9 -10.27 4.20 5.95
CA ALA A 9 -9.97 3.48 4.72
C ALA A 9 -8.56 2.84 4.73
N MET A 10 -7.57 3.55 5.30
CA MET A 10 -6.21 3.03 5.43
C MET A 10 -6.15 1.82 6.36
N LYS A 11 -6.79 1.90 7.53
CA LYS A 11 -6.86 0.78 8.49
C LYS A 11 -7.53 -0.43 7.87
N MET A 12 -8.71 -0.25 7.26
CA MET A 12 -9.44 -1.35 6.62
C MET A 12 -8.61 -2.06 5.53
N THR A 13 -7.82 -1.31 4.75
CA THR A 13 -6.92 -1.93 3.77
C THR A 13 -5.75 -2.66 4.43
N ASN A 14 -5.18 -2.09 5.51
CA ASN A 14 -4.05 -2.68 6.22
C ASN A 14 -4.43 -3.99 6.93
N GLU A 15 -5.68 -4.16 7.34
CA GLU A 15 -6.18 -5.41 7.94
C GLU A 15 -5.97 -6.64 7.03
N LEU A 16 -5.93 -6.46 5.70
CA LEU A 16 -5.58 -7.56 4.79
C LEU A 16 -4.18 -8.12 5.06
N ALA A 17 -3.21 -7.26 5.39
CA ALA A 17 -1.85 -7.69 5.71
C ALA A 17 -1.74 -8.30 7.12
N TYR A 18 -2.61 -7.92 8.05
CA TYR A 18 -2.61 -8.50 9.40
C TYR A 18 -3.36 -9.84 9.46
N SER A 19 -4.45 -9.96 8.72
CA SER A 19 -5.37 -11.10 8.80
C SER A 19 -4.97 -12.27 7.89
N ILE A 20 -4.25 -12.01 6.80
CA ILE A 20 -3.88 -13.04 5.82
C ILE A 20 -2.42 -13.47 6.03
N ASP A 21 -2.23 -14.77 6.24
CA ASP A 21 -0.90 -15.37 6.42
C ASP A 21 0.02 -15.05 5.22
N LYS A 22 1.25 -14.62 5.53
CA LYS A 22 2.29 -14.25 4.56
C LYS A 22 2.53 -15.32 3.50
N LYS A 23 2.32 -16.61 3.80
CA LYS A 23 2.47 -17.70 2.82
C LYS A 23 1.52 -17.58 1.62
N HIS A 24 0.41 -16.84 1.77
CA HIS A 24 -0.56 -16.62 0.69
C HIS A 24 -0.31 -15.34 -0.09
N TRP A 25 0.66 -14.50 0.29
CA TRP A 25 0.81 -13.17 -0.29
C TRP A 25 1.31 -13.17 -1.73
N ASP A 26 1.99 -14.24 -2.15
CA ASP A 26 2.55 -14.39 -3.50
C ASP A 26 1.68 -15.24 -4.42
N VAL A 27 0.53 -15.70 -3.94
CA VAL A 27 -0.45 -16.46 -4.74
C VAL A 27 -1.39 -15.47 -5.44
N SER A 28 -1.61 -15.68 -6.74
CA SER A 28 -2.67 -14.97 -7.47
C SER A 28 -4.01 -15.65 -7.20
N LEU A 29 -4.97 -14.90 -6.65
CA LEU A 29 -6.30 -15.44 -6.35
C LEU A 29 -7.26 -15.34 -7.55
N LEU A 30 -7.06 -14.34 -8.39
CA LEU A 30 -7.81 -14.05 -9.61
C LEU A 30 -6.82 -13.71 -10.72
N GLU A 31 -7.20 -13.94 -11.99
CA GLU A 31 -6.33 -13.69 -13.14
C GLU A 31 -6.18 -12.18 -13.44
N GLU A 32 -7.19 -11.40 -13.11
CA GLU A 32 -7.25 -9.96 -13.36
C GLU A 32 -6.43 -9.14 -12.34
N LEU A 33 -6.04 -9.76 -11.23
CA LEU A 33 -5.33 -9.10 -10.13
C LEU A 33 -3.92 -9.65 -9.95
N GLY A 34 -3.03 -8.79 -9.46
CA GLY A 34 -1.75 -9.25 -8.94
C GLY A 34 -1.88 -9.94 -7.57
N SER A 35 -0.78 -10.49 -7.09
CA SER A 35 -0.70 -11.04 -5.73
C SER A 35 -0.90 -9.97 -4.66
N LEU A 36 -1.27 -10.37 -3.43
CA LEU A 36 -1.43 -9.45 -2.31
C LEU A 36 -0.13 -8.68 -2.01
N ARG A 37 1.04 -9.31 -2.16
CA ARG A 37 2.33 -8.62 -2.02
C ARG A 37 2.44 -7.46 -3.01
N LYS A 38 2.08 -7.68 -4.29
CA LYS A 38 2.07 -6.60 -5.30
C LYS A 38 1.09 -5.49 -4.93
N LEU A 39 -0.10 -5.84 -4.42
CA LEU A 39 -1.08 -4.87 -3.93
C LEU A 39 -0.50 -4.03 -2.78
N PHE A 40 0.08 -4.64 -1.75
CA PHE A 40 0.62 -3.91 -0.60
C PHE A 40 1.79 -2.99 -0.98
N ILE A 41 2.69 -3.45 -1.86
CA ILE A 41 3.76 -2.62 -2.45
C ILE A 41 3.15 -1.39 -3.14
N HIS A 42 2.14 -1.62 -3.98
CA HIS A 42 1.49 -0.55 -4.74
C HIS A 42 0.80 0.46 -3.82
N MET A 43 0.05 -0.01 -2.80
CA MET A 43 -0.63 0.85 -1.85
C MET A 43 0.33 1.76 -1.07
N ILE A 44 1.45 1.22 -0.59
CA ILE A 44 2.47 2.02 0.10
C ILE A 44 3.10 3.04 -0.85
N ARG A 45 3.45 2.61 -2.07
CA ARG A 45 4.04 3.50 -3.08
C ARG A 45 3.14 4.68 -3.42
N VAL A 46 1.86 4.43 -3.69
CA VAL A 46 0.90 5.51 -4.06
C VAL A 46 0.62 6.44 -2.88
N ARG A 47 0.48 5.91 -1.65
CA ARG A 47 0.33 6.74 -0.44
C ARG A 47 1.54 7.68 -0.27
N ASN A 48 2.75 7.19 -0.50
CA ASN A 48 3.97 8.01 -0.43
C ASN A 48 4.02 9.08 -1.52
N VAL A 49 3.59 8.77 -2.75
CA VAL A 49 3.49 9.78 -3.84
C VAL A 49 2.60 10.94 -3.43
N TYR A 50 1.42 10.66 -2.85
CA TYR A 50 0.53 11.72 -2.39
C TYR A 50 1.06 12.44 -1.14
N CYS A 51 1.71 11.73 -0.22
CA CYS A 51 2.36 12.33 0.95
C CYS A 51 3.42 13.38 0.53
N GLU A 52 4.36 12.98 -0.34
CA GLU A 52 5.39 13.91 -0.81
C GLU A 52 4.80 15.00 -1.71
N GLY A 53 3.77 14.68 -2.50
CA GLY A 53 3.06 15.67 -3.32
C GLY A 53 2.38 16.76 -2.50
N LEU A 54 1.74 16.39 -1.40
CA LEU A 54 1.15 17.34 -0.45
C LEU A 54 2.24 18.14 0.30
N LYS A 55 3.40 17.52 0.56
CA LYS A 55 4.51 18.15 1.29
C LYS A 55 5.29 19.17 0.45
N TYR A 56 5.54 18.88 -0.82
CA TYR A 56 6.36 19.72 -1.71
C TYR A 56 5.58 20.43 -2.81
N GLY A 57 4.26 20.23 -2.89
CA GLY A 57 3.39 20.89 -3.86
C GLY A 57 3.46 20.33 -5.28
N ASN A 58 4.07 19.16 -5.48
CA ASN A 58 4.12 18.51 -6.79
C ASN A 58 3.96 16.98 -6.68
N ILE A 59 2.91 16.44 -7.29
CA ILE A 59 2.67 14.99 -7.35
C ILE A 59 3.50 14.41 -8.49
N SER A 60 4.40 13.48 -8.16
CA SER A 60 5.28 12.84 -9.14
C SER A 60 5.17 11.32 -9.10
N PHE A 61 4.66 10.76 -10.20
CA PHE A 61 4.66 9.32 -10.47
C PHE A 61 5.95 8.92 -11.22
N PRO A 62 6.40 7.64 -11.14
CA PRO A 62 5.71 6.47 -10.61
C PRO A 62 5.86 6.25 -9.09
N GLY A 63 6.57 7.13 -8.39
CA GLY A 63 6.98 6.96 -6.99
C GLY A 63 8.11 5.94 -6.81
N SER A 64 8.65 5.85 -5.60
CA SER A 64 9.71 4.90 -5.25
C SER A 64 9.15 3.60 -4.69
N LEU A 65 9.81 2.48 -4.97
CA LEU A 65 9.48 1.22 -4.31
C LEU A 65 9.77 1.34 -2.80
N PRO A 66 8.86 0.87 -1.93
CA PRO A 66 9.10 0.85 -0.50
C PRO A 66 10.29 -0.05 -0.17
N SER A 67 11.03 0.31 0.87
CA SER A 67 12.16 -0.51 1.34
C SER A 67 11.69 -1.94 1.62
N THR A 68 12.45 -2.92 1.15
CA THR A 68 12.19 -4.35 1.36
C THR A 68 12.13 -4.72 2.84
N LYS A 69 12.77 -3.96 3.74
CA LYS A 69 12.71 -4.18 5.19
C LYS A 69 11.29 -4.08 5.79
N LEU A 70 10.42 -3.27 5.18
CA LEU A 70 9.03 -3.12 5.63
C LEU A 70 8.14 -4.30 5.23
N MET A 71 8.64 -5.22 4.40
CA MET A 71 7.87 -6.35 3.85
C MET A 71 8.09 -7.68 4.59
N TYR A 72 9.12 -7.75 5.45
CA TYR A 72 9.54 -8.98 6.13
C TYR A 72 9.28 -8.97 7.64
N ASN A 73 9.01 -7.82 8.25
CA ASN A 73 8.55 -7.74 9.64
C ASN A 73 7.07 -8.09 9.74
#